data_AF-A0AAV4ZF55-F1
#
_entry.id   AF-A0AAV4ZF55-F1
#
_cell.length_a   1.000
_cell.length_b   1.000
_cell.length_c   1.000
_cell.angle_alpha   90.00
_cell.angle_beta   90.00
_cell.angle_gamma   90.00
#
_symmetry.space_group_name_H-M   'P 1'
#
loop_
_entity.id
_entity.type
_entity.pdbx_description
1 polymer ?
#
loop_
_entity_poly.entity_id
_entity_poly.type
_entity_poly.pdbx_seq_one_letter_code
_entity_poly.pdbx_strand_id
1 'polypeptide(L)'
;MGAAMKAGMSAPARTVIAHAAYLTAAGLAFLLAPEGVARLLGVAGEPYLFRVVGLLMLCFAAYDALFARHEDRPLIGASVVVRTCLAAAFVLLVMADLAPMPLLAFALVEVVGAAATALAMRGRPTAGPLPAH
;
A
#
# COMPACT_ATOMS: atom_id res chain seq x y z
N MET A 1 -36.31 6.58 14.47
CA MET A 1 -34.94 6.32 14.94
C MET A 1 -34.42 5.05 14.27
N GLY A 2 -33.92 5.14 13.04
CA GLY A 2 -33.58 3.95 12.25
C GLY A 2 -32.94 4.18 10.88
N ALA A 3 -32.43 5.39 10.60
CA ALA A 3 -31.81 5.72 9.31
C ALA A 3 -30.36 6.23 9.48
N ALA A 4 -29.68 5.84 10.56
CA ALA A 4 -28.22 5.89 10.61
C ALA A 4 -27.70 4.65 9.86
N MET A 5 -27.85 4.68 8.54
CA MET A 5 -27.19 3.74 7.63
C MET A 5 -25.72 3.71 8.03
N LYS A 6 -25.19 2.53 8.40
CA LYS A 6 -23.75 2.32 8.60
C LYS A 6 -23.04 2.91 7.40
N ALA A 7 -22.44 4.09 7.54
CA ALA A 7 -21.64 4.67 6.47
C ALA A 7 -20.43 3.75 6.34
N GLY A 8 -20.48 2.85 5.36
CA GLY A 8 -19.34 2.05 4.98
C GLY A 8 -18.20 2.96 4.53
N MET A 9 -16.97 2.47 4.67
CA MET A 9 -15.77 3.16 4.23
C MET A 9 -15.86 3.60 2.76
N SER A 10 -15.36 4.79 2.46
CA SER A 10 -15.33 5.36 1.12
C SER A 10 -14.54 4.46 0.16
N ALA A 11 -14.83 4.57 -1.13
CA ALA A 11 -14.12 3.78 -2.14
C ALA A 11 -12.59 4.02 -2.11
N PRO A 12 -12.08 5.27 -2.02
CA PRO A 12 -10.63 5.51 -1.85
C PRO A 12 -10.06 4.91 -0.57
N ALA A 13 -10.74 5.03 0.57
CA ALA A 13 -10.25 4.46 1.81
C ALA A 13 -10.19 2.93 1.75
N ARG A 14 -11.17 2.28 1.09
CA ARG A 14 -11.14 0.83 0.87
C ARG A 14 -9.95 0.37 0.04
N THR A 15 -9.54 1.11 -0.98
CA THR A 15 -8.37 0.72 -1.80
C THR A 15 -7.08 0.84 -0.99
N VAL A 16 -6.96 1.84 -0.13
CA VAL A 16 -5.83 2.00 0.80
C VAL A 16 -5.84 0.93 1.90
N ILE A 17 -7.00 0.52 2.42
CA ILE A 17 -7.08 -0.64 3.33
C ILE A 17 -6.63 -1.93 2.66
N ALA A 18 -7.03 -2.16 1.41
CA ALA A 18 -6.56 -3.35 0.68
C ALA A 18 -5.03 -3.33 0.51
N HIS A 19 -4.45 -2.15 0.28
CA HIS A 19 -3.00 -1.98 0.24
C HIS A 19 -2.34 -2.25 1.61
N ALA A 20 -2.89 -1.70 2.70
CA ALA A 20 -2.43 -1.99 4.05
C ALA A 20 -2.46 -3.49 4.38
N ALA A 21 -3.51 -4.20 3.97
CA ALA A 21 -3.61 -5.65 4.15
C ALA A 21 -2.51 -6.40 3.37
N TYR A 22 -2.26 -6.01 2.12
CA TYR A 22 -1.15 -6.54 1.33
C TYR A 22 0.21 -6.29 2.00
N LEU A 23 0.49 -5.04 2.40
CA LEU A 23 1.73 -4.68 3.08
C LEU A 23 1.89 -5.43 4.41
N THR A 24 0.79 -5.69 5.12
CA THR A 24 0.82 -6.50 6.35
C THR A 24 1.24 -7.93 6.04
N ALA A 25 0.60 -8.57 5.06
CA ALA A 25 0.92 -9.95 4.69
C ALA A 25 2.37 -10.07 4.16
N ALA A 26 2.77 -9.19 3.25
CA ALA A 26 4.13 -9.18 2.71
C ALA A 26 5.17 -8.82 3.79
N GLY A 27 4.90 -7.82 4.63
CA GLY A 27 5.79 -7.43 5.72
C GLY A 27 5.99 -8.54 6.75
N LEU A 28 4.94 -9.27 7.11
CA LEU A 28 5.04 -10.46 7.96
C LEU A 28 5.86 -11.57 7.28
N ALA A 29 5.69 -11.80 5.98
CA ALA A 29 6.48 -12.79 5.25
C ALA A 29 7.98 -12.43 5.24
N PHE A 30 8.32 -11.17 4.96
CA PHE A 30 9.70 -10.67 4.99
C PHE A 30 10.32 -10.72 6.40
N LEU A 31 9.53 -10.44 7.43
CA LEU A 31 9.99 -10.43 8.82
C LEU A 31 10.18 -11.84 9.40
N LEU A 32 9.22 -12.73 9.16
CA LEU A 32 9.16 -14.03 9.82
C LEU A 32 9.83 -15.15 9.01
N ALA A 33 9.89 -15.02 7.68
CA ALA A 33 10.41 -16.05 6.78
C ALA A 33 11.38 -15.49 5.72
N PRO A 34 12.44 -14.76 6.12
CA PRO A 34 13.32 -14.06 5.17
C PRO A 34 14.03 -15.01 4.20
N GLU A 35 14.44 -16.20 4.62
CA GLU A 35 15.09 -17.19 3.75
C GLU A 35 14.09 -17.82 2.76
N GLY A 36 12.81 -17.90 3.15
CA GLY A 36 11.73 -18.32 2.25
C GLY A 36 11.47 -17.28 1.17
N VAL A 37 11.38 -16.01 1.57
CA VAL A 37 11.22 -14.87 0.66
C VAL A 37 12.42 -14.75 -0.28
N ALA A 38 13.65 -14.84 0.22
CA ALA A 38 14.86 -14.78 -0.58
C ALA A 38 14.87 -15.86 -1.68
N ARG A 39 14.50 -17.10 -1.33
CA ARG A 39 14.37 -18.20 -2.30
C ARG A 39 13.28 -17.95 -3.33
N LEU A 40 12.10 -17.49 -2.89
CA LEU A 40 10.98 -17.17 -3.79
C LEU A 40 11.37 -16.07 -4.81
N LEU A 41 12.13 -15.08 -4.35
CA LEU A 41 12.62 -13.98 -5.17
C LEU A 41 13.92 -14.34 -5.93
N GLY A 42 14.46 -15.55 -5.76
CA GLY A 42 15.69 -15.98 -6.44
C GLY A 42 16.92 -15.12 -6.12
N VAL A 43 16.98 -14.54 -4.91
CA VAL A 43 18.04 -13.60 -4.52
C VAL A 43 18.81 -14.12 -3.31
N ALA A 44 20.09 -13.75 -3.25
CA ALA A 44 20.89 -13.91 -2.05
C ALA A 44 20.93 -12.59 -1.28
N GLY A 45 20.93 -12.66 0.04
CA GLY A 45 21.04 -11.47 0.88
C GLY A 45 21.01 -11.81 2.36
N GLU A 46 21.46 -10.86 3.16
CA GLU A 46 21.51 -11.04 4.61
C GLU A 46 20.10 -11.07 5.21
N PRO A 47 19.73 -12.11 5.99
CA PRO A 47 18.38 -12.25 6.53
C PRO A 47 17.88 -11.05 7.35
N TYR A 48 18.79 -10.28 7.99
CA TYR A 48 18.39 -9.10 8.75
C TYR A 48 17.86 -7.96 7.85
N LEU A 49 18.34 -7.83 6.61
CA LEU A 49 17.86 -6.80 5.67
C LEU A 49 16.41 -7.05 5.28
N PHE A 50 16.05 -8.30 5.00
CA PHE A 50 14.67 -8.70 4.74
C PHE A 50 13.77 -8.37 5.94
N ARG A 51 14.23 -8.62 7.16
CA ARG A 51 13.48 -8.28 8.39
C ARG A 51 13.28 -6.77 8.54
N VAL A 52 14.30 -5.97 8.26
CA VAL A 52 14.20 -4.50 8.27
C VAL A 52 13.18 -4.02 7.24
N VAL A 53 13.23 -4.53 6.00
CA VAL A 53 12.24 -4.23 4.97
C VAL A 53 10.84 -4.63 5.43
N GLY A 54 10.68 -5.83 5.99
CA GLY A 54 9.41 -6.31 6.53
C GLY A 54 8.83 -5.40 7.63
N LEU A 55 9.67 -4.93 8.56
CA LEU A 55 9.27 -3.96 9.58
C LEU A 55 8.82 -2.63 8.97
N LEU A 56 9.54 -2.10 7.99
CA LEU A 56 9.14 -0.87 7.29
C LEU A 56 7.79 -1.04 6.59
N MET A 57 7.56 -2.17 5.92
CA MET A 57 6.27 -2.48 5.28
C MET A 57 5.13 -2.53 6.31
N LEU A 58 5.37 -3.09 7.50
CA LEU A 58 4.37 -3.13 8.58
C LEU A 58 4.07 -1.72 9.13
N CYS A 59 5.09 -0.86 9.26
CA CYS A 59 4.89 0.54 9.63
C CYS A 59 4.04 1.28 8.60
N PHE A 60 4.33 1.12 7.30
CA PHE A 60 3.52 1.70 6.23
C PHE A 60 2.10 1.14 6.20
N ALA A 61 1.93 -0.16 6.43
CA ALA A 61 0.60 -0.78 6.57
C ALA A 61 -0.21 -0.14 7.69
N ALA A 62 0.42 0.11 8.85
CA ALA A 62 -0.24 0.76 9.98
C ALA A 62 -0.66 2.20 9.64
N TYR A 63 0.21 2.97 8.97
CA TYR A 63 -0.12 4.33 8.52
C TYR A 63 -1.26 4.34 7.51
N ASP A 64 -1.20 3.50 6.47
CA ASP A 64 -2.26 3.39 5.47
C ASP A 64 -3.59 2.97 6.10
N ALA A 65 -3.56 2.03 7.04
CA ALA A 65 -4.75 1.63 7.78
C ALA A 65 -5.33 2.78 8.61
N LEU A 66 -4.47 3.59 9.24
CA LEU A 66 -4.90 4.75 10.02
C LEU A 66 -5.53 5.83 9.13
N PHE A 67 -4.86 6.21 8.04
CA PHE A 67 -5.32 7.26 7.12
C PHE A 67 -6.65 6.87 6.47
N ALA A 68 -6.78 5.61 6.05
CA ALA A 68 -8.01 5.11 5.46
C ALA A 68 -9.17 5.06 6.45
N ARG A 69 -8.94 4.60 7.69
CA ARG A 69 -9.99 4.56 8.73
C ARG A 69 -10.48 5.94 9.14
N HIS A 70 -9.61 6.95 9.08
CA HIS A 70 -9.95 8.34 9.36
C HIS A 70 -10.45 9.09 8.12
N GLU A 71 -10.55 8.43 6.96
CA GLU A 71 -10.97 9.05 5.69
C GLU A 71 -10.15 10.30 5.34
N ASP A 72 -8.85 10.31 5.69
CA ASP A 72 -7.94 11.43 5.45
C ASP A 72 -7.63 11.54 3.95
N ARG A 73 -8.48 12.28 3.22
CA ARG A 73 -8.38 12.40 1.77
C ARG A 73 -7.05 12.96 1.27
N PRO A 74 -6.43 13.97 1.91
CA PRO A 74 -5.08 14.41 1.55
C PRO A 74 -4.05 13.29 1.61
N LEU A 75 -4.00 12.51 2.70
CA LEU A 75 -3.03 11.42 2.83
C LEU A 75 -3.34 10.22 1.94
N ILE A 76 -4.62 9.89 1.75
CA ILE A 76 -5.06 8.91 0.74
C ILE A 76 -4.61 9.36 -0.67
N GLY A 77 -4.75 10.64 -1.00
CA GLY A 77 -4.27 11.20 -2.26
C GLY A 77 -2.75 11.13 -2.39
N ALA A 78 -2.02 11.48 -1.33
CA ALA A 78 -0.56 11.39 -1.30
C ALA A 78 -0.05 9.95 -1.52
N SER A 79 -0.79 8.94 -1.04
CA SER A 79 -0.45 7.53 -1.26
C SER A 79 -0.34 7.18 -2.75
N VAL A 80 -1.14 7.80 -3.63
CA VAL A 80 -1.06 7.57 -5.09
C VAL A 80 0.33 7.97 -5.61
N VAL A 81 0.80 9.15 -5.23
CA VAL A 81 2.10 9.69 -5.66
C VAL A 81 3.22 8.82 -5.12
N VAL A 82 3.21 8.52 -3.82
CA VAL A 82 4.24 7.71 -3.16
C VAL A 82 4.37 6.33 -3.81
N ARG A 83 3.23 5.65 -4.04
CA ARG A 83 3.20 4.31 -4.64
C ARG A 83 3.62 4.33 -6.10
N THR A 84 3.24 5.36 -6.85
CA THR A 84 3.69 5.54 -8.24
C THR A 84 5.21 5.78 -8.29
N CYS A 85 5.75 6.61 -7.40
CA CYS A 85 7.19 6.84 -7.29
C CYS A 85 7.94 5.56 -6.91
N LEU A 86 7.41 4.77 -5.96
CA LEU A 86 8.01 3.50 -5.55
C LEU A 86 8.03 2.49 -6.71
N ALA A 87 6.92 2.37 -7.45
CA ALA A 87 6.86 1.53 -8.64
C ALA A 87 7.88 1.95 -9.70
N ALA A 88 7.97 3.25 -9.97
CA ALA A 88 8.94 3.80 -10.91
C ALA A 88 10.37 3.52 -10.46
N ALA A 89 10.69 3.68 -9.17
CA ALA A 89 12.00 3.36 -8.62
C ALA A 89 12.35 1.88 -8.80
N PHE A 90 11.42 0.96 -8.51
CA PHE A 90 11.63 -0.47 -8.74
C PHE A 90 11.89 -0.79 -10.21
N VAL A 91 11.11 -0.22 -11.13
CA VAL A 91 11.34 -0.39 -12.58
C VAL A 91 12.70 0.14 -12.98
N LEU A 92 13.06 1.35 -12.57
CA LEU A 92 14.35 1.97 -12.91
C LEU A 92 15.53 1.16 -12.36
N LEU A 93 15.45 0.66 -11.13
CA LEU A 93 16.50 -0.17 -10.54
C LEU A 93 16.69 -1.49 -11.30
N VAL A 94 15.60 -2.13 -11.71
CA VAL A 94 15.66 -3.37 -12.52
C VAL A 94 16.21 -3.09 -13.92
N MET A 95 15.75 -2.02 -14.57
CA MET A 95 16.25 -1.64 -15.91
C MET A 95 17.73 -1.22 -15.91
N ALA A 96 18.23 -0.73 -14.77
CA ALA A 96 19.63 -0.39 -14.57
C ALA A 96 20.50 -1.59 -14.12
N ASP A 97 19.95 -2.80 -14.05
CA ASP A 97 20.61 -4.02 -13.55
C ASP A 97 21.14 -3.88 -12.10
N LEU A 98 20.50 -3.02 -11.31
CA LEU A 98 20.82 -2.79 -9.89
C LEU A 98 19.90 -3.57 -8.94
N ALA A 99 18.86 -4.21 -9.48
CA ALA A 99 17.88 -4.96 -8.71
C ALA A 99 17.35 -6.16 -9.50
N PRO A 100 16.93 -7.23 -8.82
CA PRO A 100 16.48 -8.47 -9.45
C PRO A 100 15.08 -8.33 -10.07
N MET A 101 14.85 -9.02 -11.18
CA MET A 101 13.58 -9.00 -11.94
C MET A 101 12.30 -9.22 -11.10
N PRO A 102 12.28 -10.10 -10.07
CA PRO A 102 11.10 -10.29 -9.23
C PRO A 102 10.60 -9.02 -8.53
N LEU A 103 11.43 -7.98 -8.39
CA LEU A 103 11.01 -6.68 -7.86
C LEU A 103 9.91 -6.02 -8.71
N LEU A 104 9.82 -6.35 -10.01
CA LEU A 104 8.76 -5.86 -10.89
C LEU A 104 7.36 -6.35 -10.48
N ALA A 105 7.25 -7.49 -9.79
CA ALA A 105 5.96 -7.95 -9.26
C ALA A 105 5.43 -6.99 -8.19
N PHE A 106 6.31 -6.44 -7.34
CA PHE A 106 5.93 -5.41 -6.37
C PHE A 106 5.56 -4.11 -7.07
N ALA A 107 6.32 -3.70 -8.09
CA ALA A 107 5.99 -2.53 -8.89
C ALA A 107 4.59 -2.62 -9.51
N LEU A 108 4.21 -3.81 -10.00
CA LEU A 108 2.88 -4.05 -10.55
C LEU A 108 1.78 -3.84 -9.49
N VAL A 109 1.96 -4.36 -8.28
CA VAL A 109 1.02 -4.17 -7.17
C VAL A 109 0.87 -2.68 -6.83
N GLU A 110 1.98 -1.95 -6.81
CA GLU A 110 1.97 -0.51 -6.57
C GLU A 110 1.22 0.27 -7.64
N VAL A 111 1.48 -0.01 -8.93
CA VAL A 111 0.77 0.64 -10.05
C VAL A 111 -0.72 0.34 -10.01
N VAL A 112 -1.10 -0.94 -9.86
CA VAL A 112 -2.51 -1.35 -9.84
C VAL A 112 -3.25 -0.67 -8.69
N GLY A 113 -2.68 -0.68 -7.49
CA GLY A 113 -3.36 -0.07 -6.34
C GLY A 113 -3.33 1.46 -6.37
N ALA A 114 -2.26 2.10 -6.87
CA ALA A 114 -2.23 3.55 -7.07
C ALA A 114 -3.28 4.00 -8.09
N ALA A 115 -3.41 3.26 -9.21
CA ALA A 115 -4.43 3.50 -10.21
C ALA A 115 -5.85 3.31 -9.64
N ALA A 116 -6.08 2.25 -8.86
CA ALA A 116 -7.36 2.01 -8.20
C ALA A 116 -7.73 3.14 -7.24
N THR A 117 -6.80 3.59 -6.39
CA THR A 117 -7.02 4.73 -5.49
C THR A 117 -7.26 6.03 -6.26
N ALA A 118 -6.48 6.30 -7.32
CA ALA A 118 -6.65 7.50 -8.14
C ALA A 118 -8.02 7.55 -8.84
N LEU A 119 -8.49 6.42 -9.38
CA LEU A 119 -9.82 6.31 -9.98
C LEU A 119 -10.92 6.47 -8.94
N ALA A 120 -10.77 5.85 -7.76
CA ALA A 120 -11.72 6.01 -6.67
C ALA A 120 -11.82 7.46 -6.17
N MET A 121 -10.69 8.19 -6.16
CA MET A 121 -10.62 9.60 -5.76
C MET A 121 -11.33 10.55 -6.75
N ARG A 122 -11.52 10.13 -8.01
CA ARG A 122 -12.30 10.88 -9.01
C ARG A 122 -13.81 10.75 -8.83
N GLY A 123 -14.27 9.80 -8.01
CA GLY A 123 -15.69 9.69 -7.64
C GLY A 123 -16.12 10.89 -6.79
N ARG A 124 -17.36 11.37 -6.97
CA ARG A 124 -17.91 12.46 -6.15
C ARG A 124 -17.79 12.10 -4.67
N PRO A 125 -17.40 13.03 -3.78
CA PRO A 125 -17.52 12.81 -2.35
C PRO A 125 -18.98 12.44 -2.06
N THR A 126 -19.23 11.24 -1.53
CA THR A 126 -20.50 10.96 -0.87
C THR A 126 -20.58 11.97 0.26
N ALA A 127 -21.55 12.88 0.20
CA ALA A 127 -21.73 13.91 1.21
C ALA A 127 -21.81 13.23 2.59
N GLY A 128 -20.74 13.38 3.38
CA GLY A 128 -20.84 13.19 4.83
C GLY A 128 -21.78 14.26 5.39
N PRO A 129 -22.40 14.04 6.56
CA PRO A 129 -23.19 15.07 7.21
C PRO A 129 -22.37 16.35 7.28
N LEU A 130 -22.98 17.49 6.95
CA LEU A 130 -22.35 18.80 7.09
C LEU A 130 -21.78 18.91 8.51
N PRO A 131 -20.57 19.48 8.68
CA PRO A 131 -20.03 19.74 10.01
C PRO A 131 -21.06 20.56 10.78
N ALA A 132 -21.53 20.03 11.91
CA ALA A 132 -22.24 20.81 12.89
C ALA A 132 -21.19 21.74 13.52
N HIS A 133 -21.20 22.98 13.04
CA HIS A 133 -20.53 24.20 13.52
C HIS A 133 -19.31 24.02 14.44
#